data_AF-A0A7S1RG03-F1
#
_entry.id   AF-A0A7S1RG03-F1
#
_cell.length_a   1.000
_cell.length_b   1.000
_cell.length_c   1.000
_cell.angle_alpha   90.00
_cell.angle_beta   90.00
_cell.angle_gamma   90.00
#
_symmetry.space_group_name_H-M   'P 1'
#
loop_
_entity.id
_entity.type
_entity.pdbx_description
1 polymer ?
#
loop_
_entity_poly.entity_id
_entity_poly.type
_entity_poly.pdbx_seq_one_letter_code
_entity_poly.pdbx_strand_id
1 'polypeptide(L)'
;IKNPAGLFLQRSNSVDAGPGGLRRQASFCGAAPAGVFVTRSGQLKRQGSEPGGQPVEKAAKQELLAAMDTEGRRYDLNLVVVNFANVGATYACKVLGRDKARGDRLFDWEGVRRCIRHLTENLGKEVIGVVMENFWAPDNSKDYKIGIPEDVRAMCTTIEETQRLQGKNHKSCDDEMTIKCAYRRNCRFLDNDNYRDWIREMRNERIRNWLGNCQENLQMRYFFDAQLGTFDTLDGKTPAGLLAK
;
A
#
# COMPACT_ATOMS: atom_id res chain seq x y z
N ILE A 1 -2.77 -37.99 48.93
CA ILE A 1 -1.45 -38.67 49.10
C ILE A 1 -1.35 -39.76 48.03
N LYS A 2 -0.24 -39.78 47.27
CA LYS A 2 0.17 -40.69 46.17
C LYS A 2 -0.34 -40.40 44.75
N ASN A 3 0.47 -39.60 44.03
CA ASN A 3 0.70 -39.72 42.59
C ASN A 3 1.58 -40.95 42.29
N PRO A 4 1.38 -41.64 41.15
CA PRO A 4 2.46 -42.34 40.49
C PRO A 4 2.75 -41.74 39.10
N ALA A 5 4.03 -41.52 38.86
CA ALA A 5 4.62 -41.15 37.59
C ALA A 5 4.66 -42.31 36.59
N GLY A 6 4.66 -41.99 35.30
CA GLY A 6 5.09 -42.86 34.19
C GLY A 6 5.43 -41.96 32.99
N LEU A 7 6.72 -41.61 32.81
CA LEU A 7 7.69 -42.22 31.90
C LEU A 7 7.34 -42.16 30.40
N PHE A 8 7.98 -41.18 29.74
CA PHE A 8 8.81 -41.28 28.52
C PHE A 8 8.38 -42.22 27.38
N LEU A 9 8.09 -41.62 26.21
CA LEU A 9 8.52 -42.14 24.91
C LEU A 9 8.65 -41.00 23.90
N GLN A 10 9.91 -40.67 23.58
CA GLN A 10 10.29 -39.86 22.42
C GLN A 10 9.84 -40.57 21.14
N ARG A 11 9.19 -39.83 20.23
CA ARG A 11 9.13 -40.18 18.81
C ARG A 11 9.64 -39.00 18.00
N SER A 12 10.89 -39.13 17.57
CA SER A 12 11.49 -38.40 16.47
C SER A 12 10.85 -38.85 15.15
N ASN A 13 10.14 -37.95 14.47
CA ASN A 13 9.81 -38.12 13.06
C ASN A 13 10.64 -37.10 12.26
N SER A 14 11.76 -37.60 11.74
CA SER A 14 12.43 -37.06 10.57
C SER A 14 11.54 -37.28 9.35
N VAL A 15 11.20 -36.21 8.65
CA VAL A 15 10.63 -36.30 7.30
C VAL A 15 11.59 -35.61 6.34
N ASP A 16 12.04 -36.43 5.39
CA ASP A 16 12.89 -36.10 4.27
C ASP A 16 12.40 -34.88 3.48
N ALA A 17 13.35 -33.96 3.25
CA ALA A 17 13.21 -32.86 2.33
C ALA A 17 13.54 -33.35 0.91
N GLY A 18 12.51 -33.52 0.07
CA GLY A 18 12.68 -33.62 -1.37
C GLY A 18 12.99 -32.25 -2.00
N PRO A 19 13.86 -32.17 -3.03
CA PRO A 19 14.20 -30.92 -3.68
C PRO A 19 13.24 -30.63 -4.84
N GLY A 20 12.76 -29.38 -4.96
CA GLY A 20 12.05 -28.94 -6.16
C GLY A 20 10.83 -28.06 -5.91
N GLY A 21 11.01 -26.94 -5.23
CA GLY A 21 9.99 -25.89 -5.16
C GLY A 21 10.64 -24.55 -5.46
N LEU A 22 10.27 -23.94 -6.58
CA LEU A 22 10.63 -22.57 -6.93
C LEU A 22 10.38 -21.66 -5.72
N ARG A 23 11.48 -21.26 -5.09
CA ARG A 23 11.50 -20.39 -3.92
C ARG A 23 11.05 -19.00 -4.39
N ARG A 24 9.75 -18.70 -4.34
CA ARG A 24 9.23 -17.35 -4.54
C ARG A 24 9.91 -16.47 -3.49
N GLN A 25 10.86 -15.64 -3.94
CA GLN A 25 11.50 -14.64 -3.10
C GLN A 25 10.41 -13.66 -2.68
N ALA A 26 10.02 -13.70 -1.41
CA ALA A 26 9.30 -12.62 -0.80
C ALA A 26 10.26 -11.41 -0.79
N SER A 27 10.13 -10.55 -1.79
CA SER A 27 10.83 -9.26 -1.86
C SER A 27 10.13 -8.28 -0.91
N PHE A 28 10.20 -8.57 0.39
CA PHE A 28 9.94 -7.57 1.42
C PHE A 28 11.29 -7.21 2.04
N CYS A 29 11.64 -5.92 1.96
CA CYS A 29 12.92 -5.31 2.32
C CYS A 29 14.02 -5.33 1.23
N GLY A 30 13.68 -4.93 0.00
CA GLY A 30 14.70 -4.39 -0.91
C GLY A 30 15.27 -3.09 -0.34
N ALA A 31 16.58 -3.02 -0.14
CA ALA A 31 17.27 -1.79 0.20
C ALA A 31 17.13 -0.80 -0.97
N ALA A 32 16.60 0.40 -0.72
CA ALA A 32 16.57 1.47 -1.70
C ALA A 32 17.98 2.06 -1.87
N PRO A 33 18.44 2.37 -3.09
CA PRO A 33 19.73 3.01 -3.31
C PRO A 33 19.70 4.46 -2.85
N ALA A 34 20.76 4.89 -2.15
CA ALA A 34 20.98 6.27 -1.74
C ALA A 34 21.24 7.16 -2.97
N GLY A 35 20.29 8.03 -3.30
CA GLY A 35 20.44 9.03 -4.37
C GLY A 35 21.14 10.30 -3.87
N VAL A 36 22.26 10.64 -4.50
CA VAL A 36 23.01 11.88 -4.28
C VAL A 36 22.29 13.04 -5.00
N PHE A 37 21.88 14.07 -4.25
CA PHE A 37 21.32 15.31 -4.80
C PHE A 37 22.45 16.24 -5.27
N VAL A 38 22.44 16.61 -6.55
CA VAL A 38 23.31 17.65 -7.13
C VAL A 38 22.47 18.90 -7.38
N THR A 39 22.75 19.98 -6.66
CA THR A 39 22.15 21.31 -6.90
C THR A 39 22.92 22.03 -8.00
N ARG A 40 22.26 22.38 -9.10
CA ARG A 40 22.83 23.19 -10.19
C ARG A 40 22.14 24.55 -10.26
N SER A 41 22.87 25.59 -9.88
CA SER A 41 22.52 27.00 -10.04
C SER A 41 22.75 27.43 -11.49
N GLY A 42 21.73 27.97 -12.16
CA GLY A 42 21.83 28.45 -13.55
C GLY A 42 20.86 29.60 -13.84
N GLN A 43 21.40 30.67 -14.39
CA GLN A 43 20.85 32.02 -14.62
C GLN A 43 19.56 32.10 -15.46
N LEU A 44 18.71 33.07 -15.10
CA LEU A 44 17.54 33.53 -15.85
C LEU A 44 17.93 34.48 -16.99
N LYS A 45 17.47 34.20 -18.21
CA LYS A 45 17.52 35.12 -19.36
C LYS A 45 16.08 35.40 -19.83
N ARG A 46 15.65 36.65 -19.72
CA ARG A 46 14.37 37.19 -20.21
C ARG A 46 14.45 37.49 -21.71
N GLN A 47 13.51 36.96 -22.48
CA GLN A 47 13.03 37.39 -23.82
C GLN A 47 11.64 36.73 -23.93
N GLY A 48 10.56 37.31 -24.45
CA GLY A 48 10.29 38.38 -25.38
C GLY A 48 8.90 38.01 -25.95
N SER A 49 7.99 38.97 -26.02
CA SER A 49 6.54 38.81 -26.26
C SER A 49 6.17 38.54 -27.73
N GLU A 50 5.22 37.63 -27.99
CA GLU A 50 4.27 37.71 -29.12
C GLU A 50 2.88 37.10 -28.77
N PRO A 51 1.76 37.72 -29.21
CA PRO A 51 0.40 37.22 -29.00
C PRO A 51 -0.15 36.55 -30.27
N GLY A 52 -0.31 35.23 -30.25
CA GLY A 52 -0.96 34.45 -31.31
C GLY A 52 -1.97 33.47 -30.71
N GLY A 53 -3.22 33.92 -30.58
CA GLY A 53 -4.30 33.16 -29.96
C GLY A 53 -4.79 31.98 -30.80
N GLN A 54 -4.81 30.80 -30.16
CA GLN A 54 -5.77 29.67 -30.23
C GLN A 54 -5.04 28.31 -30.20
N PRO A 55 -4.93 27.70 -29.00
CA PRO A 55 -5.24 26.27 -28.86
C PRO A 55 -5.91 25.89 -27.52
N VAL A 56 -6.71 26.77 -26.90
CA VAL A 56 -7.22 26.52 -25.53
C VAL A 56 -8.30 25.41 -25.49
N GLU A 57 -9.13 25.26 -26.53
CA GLU A 57 -10.23 24.27 -26.54
C GLU A 57 -9.78 22.82 -26.76
N LYS A 58 -8.67 22.57 -27.48
CA LYS A 58 -8.17 21.20 -27.68
C LYS A 58 -7.49 20.64 -26.43
N ALA A 59 -6.82 21.49 -25.65
CA ALA A 59 -6.18 21.09 -24.39
C ALA A 59 -7.24 20.64 -23.36
N ALA A 60 -8.31 21.43 -23.16
CA ALA A 60 -9.37 21.11 -22.21
C ALA A 60 -10.10 19.78 -22.53
N LYS A 61 -10.26 19.43 -23.82
CA LYS A 61 -10.90 18.16 -24.22
C LYS A 61 -9.98 16.95 -24.04
N GLN A 62 -8.67 17.13 -24.12
CA GLN A 62 -7.67 16.09 -23.81
C GLN A 62 -7.51 15.91 -22.30
N GLU A 63 -7.66 16.99 -21.51
CA GLU A 63 -7.65 16.97 -20.04
C GLU A 63 -8.85 16.23 -19.46
N LEU A 64 -10.05 16.41 -20.03
CA LEU A 64 -11.26 15.70 -19.58
C LEU A 64 -11.21 14.18 -19.85
N LEU A 65 -10.48 13.75 -20.89
CA LEU A 65 -10.27 12.35 -21.24
C LEU A 65 -9.24 11.65 -20.33
N ALA A 66 -8.36 12.41 -19.67
CA ALA A 66 -7.37 11.85 -18.75
C ALA A 66 -8.00 11.29 -17.45
N ALA A 67 -9.23 11.71 -17.11
CA ALA A 67 -9.89 11.39 -15.85
C ALA A 67 -10.84 10.19 -15.89
N MET A 68 -10.86 9.41 -16.98
CA MET A 68 -11.71 8.22 -17.12
C MET A 68 -10.89 6.95 -17.30
N ASP A 69 -11.45 5.83 -16.83
CA ASP A 69 -10.91 4.51 -17.12
C ASP A 69 -11.37 3.97 -18.48
N THR A 70 -10.90 2.77 -18.85
CA THR A 70 -11.28 2.09 -20.10
C THR A 70 -12.75 1.70 -20.18
N GLU A 71 -13.49 1.78 -19.06
CA GLU A 71 -14.92 1.53 -18.97
C GLU A 71 -15.73 2.84 -18.98
N GLY A 72 -15.08 4.00 -19.15
CA GLY A 72 -15.72 5.32 -19.16
C GLY A 72 -16.11 5.84 -17.77
N ARG A 73 -15.63 5.21 -16.69
CA ARG A 73 -15.90 5.62 -15.31
C ARG A 73 -14.93 6.73 -14.93
N ARG A 74 -15.44 7.80 -14.30
CA ARG A 74 -14.61 8.90 -13.78
C ARG A 74 -13.82 8.42 -12.56
N TYR A 75 -12.56 8.84 -12.44
CA TYR A 75 -11.76 8.55 -11.26
C TYR A 75 -12.20 9.40 -10.07
N ASP A 76 -12.33 8.78 -8.91
CA ASP A 76 -12.42 9.50 -7.64
C ASP A 76 -11.02 9.68 -7.06
N LEU A 77 -10.44 10.86 -7.28
CA LEU A 77 -9.11 11.21 -6.81
C LEU A 77 -9.09 11.74 -5.36
N ASN A 78 -10.26 11.92 -4.74
CA ASN A 78 -10.36 12.34 -3.33
C ASN A 78 -10.43 11.14 -2.39
N LEU A 79 -10.85 9.99 -2.89
CA LEU A 79 -10.92 8.73 -2.15
C LEU A 79 -9.66 7.88 -2.35
N VAL A 80 -9.12 7.34 -1.25
CA VAL A 80 -7.93 6.47 -1.25
C VAL A 80 -8.24 5.17 -0.51
N VAL A 81 -8.00 4.03 -1.16
CA VAL A 81 -7.99 2.72 -0.51
C VAL A 81 -6.60 2.42 0.03
N VAL A 82 -6.46 2.15 1.32
CA VAL A 82 -5.15 1.93 1.97
C VAL A 82 -5.00 0.47 2.39
N ASN A 83 -3.96 -0.21 1.90
CA ASN A 83 -3.60 -1.53 2.40
C ASN A 83 -2.92 -1.40 3.78
N PHE A 84 -3.66 -1.63 4.87
CA PHE A 84 -3.14 -1.46 6.23
C PHE A 84 -1.98 -2.41 6.52
N ALA A 85 -2.04 -3.65 6.03
CA ALA A 85 -0.99 -4.64 6.24
C ALA A 85 0.34 -4.15 5.66
N ASN A 86 0.32 -3.61 4.44
CA ASN A 86 1.50 -3.05 3.79
C ASN A 86 2.08 -1.86 4.57
N VAL A 87 1.23 -0.90 4.96
CA VAL A 87 1.63 0.31 5.68
C VAL A 87 2.19 0.00 7.06
N GLY A 88 1.45 -0.76 7.86
CA GLY A 88 1.86 -1.12 9.23
C GLY A 88 3.11 -1.98 9.25
N ALA A 89 3.28 -2.88 8.27
CA ALA A 89 4.51 -3.65 8.13
C ALA A 89 5.71 -2.80 7.71
N THR A 90 5.51 -1.88 6.77
CA THR A 90 6.59 -0.97 6.33
C THR A 90 7.07 -0.10 7.49
N TYR A 91 6.16 0.46 8.29
CA TYR A 91 6.54 1.23 9.49
C TYR A 91 7.32 0.38 10.49
N ALA A 92 6.82 -0.82 10.82
CA ALA A 92 7.49 -1.72 11.76
C ALA A 92 8.92 -2.07 11.32
N CYS A 93 9.14 -2.32 10.02
CA CYS A 93 10.45 -2.62 9.49
C CYS A 93 11.36 -1.39 9.41
N LYS A 94 10.85 -0.26 8.88
CA LYS A 94 11.67 0.91 8.54
C LYS A 94 11.91 1.85 9.71
N VAL A 95 10.91 2.06 10.56
CA VAL A 95 10.98 3.01 11.69
C VAL A 95 11.33 2.30 12.99
N LEU A 96 10.67 1.16 13.27
CA LEU A 96 10.93 0.42 14.51
C LEU A 96 12.11 -0.58 14.37
N GLY A 97 12.68 -0.69 13.17
CA GLY A 97 13.81 -1.56 12.89
C GLY A 97 13.52 -3.05 13.08
N ARG A 98 12.25 -3.48 13.10
CA ARG A 98 11.86 -4.89 13.32
C ARG A 98 12.26 -5.77 12.14
N ASP A 99 12.68 -6.99 12.44
CA ASP A 99 13.18 -7.95 11.46
C ASP A 99 12.55 -9.34 11.64
N LYS A 100 12.08 -9.88 10.52
CA LYS A 100 11.50 -11.22 10.45
C LYS A 100 12.52 -12.29 10.82
N ALA A 101 13.78 -12.11 10.45
CA ALA A 101 14.86 -13.05 10.74
C ALA A 101 15.11 -13.20 12.24
N ARG A 102 14.81 -12.14 13.02
CA ARG A 102 14.87 -12.16 14.49
C ARG A 102 13.59 -12.67 15.14
N GLY A 103 12.57 -12.99 14.35
CA GLY A 103 11.25 -13.39 14.85
C GLY A 103 10.36 -12.23 15.28
N ASP A 104 10.73 -10.98 14.92
CA ASP A 104 9.96 -9.80 15.31
C ASP A 104 8.59 -9.75 14.63
N ARG A 105 7.66 -9.02 15.25
CA ARG A 105 6.33 -8.76 14.69
C ARG A 105 6.39 -7.66 13.65
N LEU A 106 6.16 -8.01 12.39
CA LEU A 106 6.24 -7.12 11.24
C LEU A 106 4.98 -6.26 11.02
N PHE A 107 4.41 -5.70 12.08
CA PHE A 107 3.28 -4.76 11.96
C PHE A 107 3.17 -3.89 13.20
N ASP A 108 2.86 -2.61 13.03
CA ASP A 108 2.42 -1.73 14.12
C ASP A 108 1.32 -0.77 13.65
N TRP A 109 0.27 -0.62 14.46
CA TRP A 109 -0.86 0.28 14.16
C TRP A 109 -0.46 1.75 14.10
N GLU A 110 0.66 2.14 14.73
CA GLU A 110 1.14 3.53 14.68
C GLU A 110 1.52 3.95 13.25
N GLY A 111 2.05 3.03 12.43
CA GLY A 111 2.32 3.31 11.02
C GLY A 111 1.05 3.65 10.24
N VAL A 112 -0.02 2.90 10.49
CA VAL A 112 -1.33 3.12 9.88
C VAL A 112 -1.91 4.46 10.30
N ARG A 113 -1.84 4.80 11.60
CA ARG A 113 -2.30 6.09 12.14
C ARG A 113 -1.61 7.27 11.48
N ARG A 114 -0.29 7.21 11.29
CA ARG A 114 0.49 8.27 10.61
C ARG A 114 0.10 8.42 9.15
N CYS A 115 -0.08 7.30 8.45
CA CYS A 115 -0.54 7.29 7.06
C CYS A 115 -1.91 7.96 6.93
N ILE A 116 -2.90 7.54 7.73
CA ILE A 116 -4.25 8.07 7.63
C ILE A 116 -4.26 9.56 7.95
N ARG A 117 -3.61 10.01 9.05
CA ARG A 117 -3.51 11.44 9.39
C ARG A 117 -2.92 12.26 8.26
N HIS A 118 -1.83 11.80 7.64
CA HIS A 118 -1.25 12.50 6.50
C HIS A 118 -2.26 12.62 5.34
N LEU A 119 -2.95 11.53 4.99
CA LEU A 119 -3.95 11.55 3.91
C LEU A 119 -5.13 12.49 4.23
N THR A 120 -5.65 12.43 5.45
CA THR A 120 -6.86 13.19 5.84
C THR A 120 -6.55 14.64 6.17
N GLU A 121 -5.53 14.89 7.00
CA GLU A 121 -5.21 16.23 7.54
C GLU A 121 -4.36 17.05 6.57
N ASN A 122 -3.36 16.42 5.91
CA ASN A 122 -2.44 17.16 5.03
C ASN A 122 -2.95 17.21 3.59
N LEU A 123 -3.54 16.12 3.08
CA LEU A 123 -3.98 16.02 1.69
C LEU A 123 -5.50 16.16 1.50
N GLY A 124 -6.28 16.22 2.59
CA GLY A 124 -7.74 16.37 2.54
C GLY A 124 -8.45 15.20 1.84
N LYS A 125 -7.92 13.98 1.98
CA LYS A 125 -8.45 12.76 1.32
C LYS A 125 -9.39 11.99 2.25
N GLU A 126 -10.35 11.32 1.64
CA GLU A 126 -11.14 10.28 2.29
C GLU A 126 -10.41 8.94 2.23
N VAL A 127 -10.52 8.14 3.29
CA VAL A 127 -9.75 6.90 3.43
C VAL A 127 -10.67 5.70 3.65
N ILE A 128 -10.47 4.66 2.84
CA ILE A 128 -11.00 3.31 3.08
C ILE A 128 -9.83 2.42 3.48
N GLY A 129 -9.87 1.88 4.69
CA GLY A 129 -8.89 0.90 5.14
C GLY A 129 -9.21 -0.50 4.61
N VAL A 130 -8.19 -1.26 4.19
CA VAL A 130 -8.33 -2.70 3.91
C VAL A 130 -7.44 -3.48 4.88
N VAL A 131 -8.05 -4.46 5.55
CA VAL A 131 -7.35 -5.32 6.52
C VAL A 131 -7.99 -6.70 6.55
N MET A 132 -7.28 -7.72 7.03
CA MET A 132 -7.88 -9.03 7.29
C MET A 132 -8.89 -8.96 8.44
N GLU A 133 -9.94 -9.76 8.37
CA GLU A 133 -10.88 -9.93 9.49
C GLU A 133 -10.16 -10.44 10.74
N ASN A 134 -10.59 -9.98 11.91
CA ASN A 134 -10.00 -10.37 13.19
C ASN A 134 -8.48 -10.19 13.20
N PHE A 135 -7.95 -9.13 12.58
CA PHE A 135 -6.52 -8.87 12.57
C PHE A 135 -6.08 -8.26 13.91
N TRP A 136 -5.13 -8.92 14.59
CA TRP A 136 -4.59 -8.50 15.87
C TRP A 136 -3.09 -8.19 15.75
N ALA A 137 -2.69 -7.00 16.15
CA ALA A 137 -1.30 -6.56 16.03
C ALA A 137 -0.89 -5.59 17.16
N PRO A 138 0.43 -5.37 17.36
CA PRO A 138 0.95 -4.33 18.24
C PRO A 138 0.42 -2.94 17.89
N ASP A 139 0.22 -2.11 18.94
CA ASP A 139 -0.08 -0.69 18.81
C ASP A 139 0.90 0.11 19.65
N ASN A 140 1.55 1.11 19.03
CA ASN A 140 2.52 1.99 19.68
C ASN A 140 3.71 1.23 20.28
N SER A 141 4.24 0.25 19.56
CA SER A 141 5.36 -0.59 19.99
C SER A 141 5.12 -1.40 21.27
N LYS A 142 3.86 -1.57 21.68
CA LYS A 142 3.52 -2.37 22.87
C LYS A 142 3.46 -3.86 22.54
N ASP A 143 3.82 -4.71 23.50
CA ASP A 143 3.87 -6.16 23.30
C ASP A 143 2.49 -6.83 23.22
N TYR A 144 1.45 -6.20 23.79
CA TYR A 144 0.09 -6.71 23.68
C TYR A 144 -0.50 -6.39 22.31
N LYS A 145 -1.38 -7.28 21.85
CA LYS A 145 -2.06 -7.12 20.57
C LYS A 145 -3.46 -6.59 20.78
N ILE A 146 -3.88 -5.71 19.89
CA ILE A 146 -5.26 -5.26 19.79
C ILE A 146 -5.77 -5.46 18.38
N GLY A 147 -7.10 -5.50 18.24
CA GLY A 147 -7.76 -5.37 16.96
C GLY A 147 -7.53 -3.99 16.34
N ILE A 148 -8.39 -3.60 15.40
CA ILE A 148 -8.35 -2.25 14.81
C ILE A 148 -8.64 -1.21 15.90
N PRO A 149 -7.71 -0.27 16.18
CA PRO A 149 -7.92 0.78 17.18
C PRO A 149 -9.12 1.67 16.84
N GLU A 150 -9.85 2.15 17.85
CA GLU A 150 -11.07 2.93 17.65
C GLU A 150 -10.79 4.27 16.95
N ASP A 151 -9.67 4.91 17.27
CA ASP A 151 -9.27 6.14 16.60
C ASP A 151 -8.84 5.92 15.15
N VAL A 152 -8.28 4.76 14.81
CA VAL A 152 -8.06 4.36 13.40
C VAL A 152 -9.40 4.20 12.68
N ARG A 153 -10.41 3.58 13.32
CA ARG A 153 -11.77 3.49 12.75
C ARG A 153 -12.38 4.87 12.52
N ALA A 154 -12.26 5.76 13.49
CA ALA A 154 -12.83 7.10 13.43
C ALA A 154 -12.22 8.00 12.33
N MET A 155 -10.97 7.75 11.93
CA MET A 155 -10.32 8.50 10.84
C MET A 155 -10.60 7.94 9.44
N CYS A 156 -11.25 6.77 9.33
CA CYS A 156 -11.60 6.17 8.04
C CYS A 156 -13.09 6.36 7.72
N THR A 157 -13.40 6.52 6.44
CA THR A 157 -14.79 6.50 5.96
C THR A 157 -15.41 5.13 6.18
N THR A 158 -14.69 4.06 5.77
CA THR A 158 -15.03 2.67 6.07
C THR A 158 -13.75 1.84 6.23
N ILE A 159 -13.87 0.66 6.83
CA ILE A 159 -12.82 -0.35 6.82
C ILE A 159 -13.41 -1.64 6.26
N GLU A 160 -12.79 -2.14 5.19
CA GLU A 160 -13.17 -3.37 4.51
C GLU A 160 -12.34 -4.53 5.06
N GLU A 161 -13.00 -5.39 5.84
CA GLU A 161 -12.38 -6.61 6.36
C GLU A 161 -12.40 -7.73 5.31
N THR A 162 -11.24 -8.35 5.08
CA THR A 162 -11.06 -9.45 4.14
C THR A 162 -11.11 -10.77 4.88
N GLN A 163 -11.93 -11.71 4.40
CA GLN A 163 -11.97 -13.05 4.97
C GLN A 163 -10.59 -13.69 4.96
N ARG A 164 -10.22 -14.28 6.10
CA ARG A 164 -9.00 -15.05 6.20
C ARG A 164 -9.30 -16.39 5.54
N LEU A 165 -8.88 -16.54 4.30
CA LEU A 165 -8.87 -17.86 3.68
C LEU A 165 -8.09 -18.81 4.64
N GLN A 166 -8.35 -20.12 4.63
CA GLN A 166 -7.49 -21.13 5.30
C GLN A 166 -6.62 -21.91 4.28
N GLY A 167 -5.27 -21.95 4.44
CA GLY A 167 -4.34 -22.56 3.47
C GLY A 167 -2.97 -21.87 3.30
N LYS A 168 -2.15 -22.31 2.31
CA LYS A 168 -0.74 -21.89 2.12
C LYS A 168 -0.53 -20.62 1.25
N ASN A 169 -1.46 -20.29 0.37
CA ASN A 169 -1.42 -19.14 -0.58
C ASN A 169 -2.01 -17.79 -0.05
N HIS A 170 -1.87 -17.47 1.24
CA HIS A 170 -2.80 -16.53 1.92
C HIS A 170 -2.22 -15.14 2.12
N LYS A 171 -0.98 -14.95 1.68
CA LYS A 171 -0.19 -13.76 1.95
C LYS A 171 -0.57 -12.55 1.09
N SER A 172 -1.66 -12.65 0.33
CA SER A 172 -2.01 -11.68 -0.70
C SER A 172 -3.52 -11.41 -0.77
N CYS A 173 -4.30 -11.89 0.21
CA CYS A 173 -5.76 -11.65 0.24
C CYS A 173 -6.08 -10.16 0.41
N ASP A 174 -5.29 -9.47 1.23
CA ASP A 174 -5.32 -8.03 1.45
C ASP A 174 -4.97 -7.24 0.18
N ASP A 175 -3.97 -7.69 -0.59
CA ASP A 175 -3.66 -7.10 -1.90
C ASP A 175 -4.85 -7.22 -2.87
N GLU A 176 -5.41 -8.43 -3.00
CA GLU A 176 -6.55 -8.69 -3.88
C GLU A 176 -7.76 -7.83 -3.50
N MET A 177 -8.04 -7.71 -2.20
CA MET A 177 -9.14 -6.90 -1.71
C MET A 177 -8.88 -5.40 -1.90
N THR A 178 -7.64 -4.93 -1.71
CA THR A 178 -7.25 -3.54 -1.98
C THR A 178 -7.50 -3.20 -3.45
N ILE A 179 -7.02 -4.03 -4.37
CA ILE A 179 -7.23 -3.85 -5.82
C ILE A 179 -8.72 -3.87 -6.16
N LYS A 180 -9.48 -4.85 -5.64
CA LYS A 180 -10.93 -4.96 -5.88
C LYS A 180 -11.70 -3.76 -5.34
N CYS A 181 -11.36 -3.28 -4.15
CA CYS A 181 -12.01 -2.14 -3.53
C CYS A 181 -11.76 -0.86 -4.34
N ALA A 182 -10.50 -0.62 -4.73
CA ALA A 182 -10.12 0.51 -5.55
C ALA A 182 -10.78 0.47 -6.94
N TYR A 183 -10.83 -0.69 -7.59
CA TYR A 183 -11.54 -0.87 -8.85
C TYR A 183 -13.02 -0.55 -8.73
N ARG A 184 -13.71 -1.05 -7.69
CA ARG A 184 -15.16 -0.84 -7.51
C ARG A 184 -15.51 0.63 -7.31
N ARG A 185 -14.67 1.37 -6.58
CA ARG A 185 -14.82 2.81 -6.34
C ARG A 185 -14.17 3.67 -7.43
N ASN A 186 -13.43 3.05 -8.35
CA ASN A 186 -12.62 3.68 -9.38
C ASN A 186 -11.77 4.83 -8.82
N CYS A 187 -11.05 4.57 -7.73
CA CYS A 187 -10.32 5.59 -6.97
C CYS A 187 -8.83 5.25 -6.83
N ARG A 188 -8.08 6.11 -6.11
CA ARG A 188 -6.67 5.85 -5.82
C ARG A 188 -6.52 4.74 -4.78
N PHE A 189 -5.34 4.12 -4.76
CA PHE A 189 -4.97 3.13 -3.74
C PHE A 189 -3.53 3.31 -3.30
N LEU A 190 -3.26 3.14 -2.00
CA LEU A 190 -1.96 3.37 -1.40
C LEU A 190 -1.32 2.05 -0.98
N ASP A 191 -0.22 1.72 -1.66
CA ASP A 191 0.59 0.53 -1.45
C ASP A 191 1.96 0.72 -2.13
N ASN A 192 3.00 0.09 -1.61
CA ASN A 192 4.33 0.06 -2.22
C ASN A 192 4.62 -1.22 -3.03
N ASP A 193 3.71 -2.20 -3.07
CA ASP A 193 3.80 -3.35 -3.97
C ASP A 193 3.60 -2.93 -5.43
N ASN A 194 4.26 -3.61 -6.36
CA ASN A 194 4.08 -3.38 -7.79
C ASN A 194 2.98 -4.25 -8.40
N TYR A 195 2.40 -5.19 -7.65
CA TYR A 195 1.29 -6.06 -8.07
C TYR A 195 1.53 -6.81 -9.40
N ARG A 196 2.79 -7.05 -9.80
CA ARG A 196 3.12 -7.74 -11.06
C ARG A 196 2.50 -9.12 -11.17
N ASP A 197 2.46 -9.85 -10.06
CA ASP A 197 1.85 -11.17 -10.00
C ASP A 197 0.33 -11.06 -10.18
N TRP A 198 -0.31 -10.06 -9.57
CA TRP A 198 -1.75 -9.82 -9.71
C TRP A 198 -2.17 -9.42 -11.13
N ILE A 199 -1.37 -8.64 -11.85
CA ILE A 199 -1.65 -8.35 -13.27
C ILE A 199 -1.70 -9.65 -14.10
N ARG A 200 -0.97 -10.70 -13.71
CA ARG A 200 -0.95 -11.98 -14.43
C ARG A 200 -2.00 -12.95 -13.92
N GLU A 201 -2.15 -13.05 -12.60
CA GLU A 201 -2.90 -14.11 -11.91
C GLU A 201 -4.35 -13.67 -11.53
N MET A 202 -4.69 -12.38 -11.60
CA MET A 202 -6.04 -11.88 -11.27
C MET A 202 -7.09 -12.50 -12.20
N ARG A 203 -8.02 -13.26 -11.60
CA ARG A 203 -9.05 -14.03 -12.33
C ARG A 203 -10.08 -13.16 -13.02
N ASN A 204 -10.44 -12.02 -12.42
CA ASN A 204 -11.41 -11.11 -13.02
C ASN A 204 -10.71 -10.24 -14.07
N GLU A 205 -11.03 -10.48 -15.33
CA GLU A 205 -10.37 -9.83 -16.47
C GLU A 205 -10.56 -8.31 -16.48
N ARG A 206 -11.72 -7.80 -16.06
CA ARG A 206 -11.99 -6.35 -15.98
C ARG A 206 -11.08 -5.68 -14.96
N ILE A 207 -10.95 -6.28 -13.79
CA ILE A 207 -10.08 -5.77 -12.72
C ILE A 207 -8.62 -5.87 -13.13
N ARG A 208 -8.22 -6.98 -13.74
CA ARG A 208 -6.87 -7.19 -14.27
C ARG A 208 -6.51 -6.12 -15.31
N ASN A 209 -7.39 -5.88 -16.28
CA ASN A 209 -7.19 -4.87 -17.32
C ASN A 209 -7.15 -3.46 -16.73
N TRP A 210 -8.06 -3.13 -15.81
CA TRP A 210 -8.04 -1.85 -15.10
C TRP A 210 -6.73 -1.65 -14.34
N LEU A 211 -6.26 -2.64 -13.59
CA LEU A 211 -5.01 -2.55 -12.85
C LEU A 211 -3.83 -2.30 -13.81
N GLY A 212 -3.74 -3.07 -14.91
CA GLY A 212 -2.67 -2.90 -15.89
C GLY A 212 -2.64 -1.54 -16.58
N ASN A 213 -3.80 -0.89 -16.77
CA ASN A 213 -3.91 0.39 -17.47
C ASN A 213 -3.85 1.61 -16.54
N CYS A 214 -4.30 1.47 -15.29
CA CYS A 214 -4.53 2.59 -14.38
C CYS A 214 -3.52 2.66 -13.24
N GLN A 215 -2.77 1.59 -12.95
CA GLN A 215 -1.89 1.51 -11.77
C GLN A 215 -0.91 2.68 -11.69
N GLU A 216 -0.24 3.06 -12.78
CA GLU A 216 0.74 4.15 -12.76
C GLU A 216 0.14 5.50 -12.36
N ASN A 217 -1.15 5.71 -12.63
CA ASN A 217 -1.85 6.97 -12.34
C ASN A 217 -2.59 6.96 -10.99
N LEU A 218 -3.10 5.79 -10.58
CA LEU A 218 -3.95 5.66 -9.39
C LEU A 218 -3.21 5.15 -8.16
N GLN A 219 -2.08 4.46 -8.34
CA GLN A 219 -1.28 3.99 -7.21
C GLN A 219 -0.55 5.15 -6.56
N MET A 220 -0.81 5.35 -5.27
CA MET A 220 -0.04 6.20 -4.39
C MET A 220 1.08 5.38 -3.75
N ARG A 221 2.32 5.82 -3.95
CA ARG A 221 3.47 5.27 -3.22
C ARG A 221 3.79 6.15 -2.03
N TYR A 222 4.47 5.58 -1.06
CA TYR A 222 4.80 6.29 0.17
C TYR A 222 6.15 5.88 0.71
N PHE A 223 6.66 6.67 1.64
CA PHE A 223 7.83 6.30 2.44
C PHE A 223 7.61 6.68 3.89
N PHE A 224 8.39 6.02 4.75
CA PHE A 224 8.58 6.44 6.13
C PHE A 224 10.02 6.93 6.28
N ASP A 225 10.19 8.11 6.85
CA ASP A 225 11.50 8.55 7.32
C ASP A 225 11.87 7.72 8.55
N ALA A 226 12.97 6.96 8.47
CA ALA A 226 13.38 6.06 9.55
C ALA A 226 13.84 6.80 10.81
N GLN A 227 14.33 8.04 10.68
CA GLN A 227 14.87 8.82 11.81
C GLN A 227 13.77 9.61 12.52
N LEU A 228 12.90 10.26 11.74
CA LEU A 228 11.81 11.08 12.27
C LEU A 228 10.53 10.27 12.51
N GLY A 229 10.43 9.08 11.91
CA GLY A 229 9.22 8.26 11.91
C GLY A 229 8.07 8.90 11.13
N THR A 230 8.31 9.95 10.34
CA THR A 230 7.28 10.66 9.59
C THR A 230 6.84 9.87 8.37
N PHE A 231 5.57 10.03 7.98
CA PHE A 231 5.00 9.44 6.78
C PHE A 231 4.83 10.52 5.71
N ASP A 232 5.15 10.19 4.46
CA ASP A 232 4.87 11.06 3.33
C ASP A 232 4.61 10.23 2.06
N THR A 233 3.92 10.83 1.10
CA THR A 233 3.61 10.22 -0.20
C THR A 233 4.66 10.60 -1.24
N LEU A 234 4.92 9.68 -2.18
CA LEU A 234 5.86 9.88 -3.28
C LEU A 234 5.17 10.38 -4.54
N ASP A 235 4.05 11.08 -4.37
CA ASP A 235 3.21 11.60 -5.45
C ASP A 235 3.92 12.79 -6.13
N GLY A 236 4.93 12.50 -6.94
CA GLY A 236 5.79 13.52 -7.56
C GLY A 236 5.35 13.97 -8.96
N LYS A 237 4.33 13.36 -9.57
CA LYS A 237 3.96 13.62 -10.97
C LYS A 237 2.50 13.30 -11.30
N THR A 238 1.52 13.67 -10.49
CA THR A 238 0.15 13.68 -11.03
C THR A 238 0.13 14.74 -12.15
N PRO A 239 -0.11 14.36 -13.42
CA PRO A 239 -0.18 15.32 -14.51
C PRO A 239 -1.13 16.46 -14.13
N ALA A 240 -0.77 17.70 -14.40
CA ALA A 240 -1.61 18.86 -14.02
C ALA A 240 -3.05 18.72 -14.55
N GLY A 241 -3.23 18.08 -15.70
CA GLY A 241 -4.55 17.76 -16.27
C GLY A 241 -5.43 16.82 -15.43
N LEU A 242 -4.88 16.12 -14.45
CA LEU A 242 -5.62 15.30 -13.48
C LEU A 242 -5.97 16.06 -12.18
N LEU A 243 -5.41 17.25 -11.94
CA LEU A 243 -5.57 17.99 -10.69
C LEU A 243 -6.51 19.22 -10.78
N ALA A 244 -6.93 19.63 -11.98
CA ALA A 244 -7.80 20.79 -12.14
C ALA A 244 -9.27 20.44 -11.78
N LYS A 245 -9.82 21.14 -10.78
CA LYS A 245 -11.26 21.16 -10.45
C LYS A 245 -11.94 22.32 -11.15
#